data_AF-A0A537GNC4-F1
#
_entry.id   AF-A0A537GNC4-F1
#
_cell.length_a   1.000
_cell.length_b   1.000
_cell.length_c   1.000
_cell.angle_alpha   90.00
_cell.angle_beta   90.00
_cell.angle_gamma   90.00
#
_symmetry.space_group_name_H-M   'P 1'
#
loop_
_entity.id
_entity.type
_entity.pdbx_description
1 polymer ?
#
loop_
_entity_poly.entity_id
_entity_poly.type
_entity_poly.pdbx_seq_one_letter_code
_entity_poly.pdbx_strand_id
1 'polypeptide(L)'
;MTQPAQRPAGRRRQGLRRNIGILGNFAFGYADVAEGIYFTLGLVVIYAGAAATYAYLFATTAYILTALCYAELASSYHQAGGAFVYARRAFGRNIAFLAAWALLLDYVVTTAISSLAAIGYLGYFFPQLNAPLLIGGATAAAILFLMSLNILGIGESAKFSYFLVLFNLAGM
;
A
#
# COMPACT_ATOMS: atom_id res chain seq x y z
N MET A 1 -49.91 18.65 24.61
CA MET A 1 -48.85 19.44 23.94
C MET A 1 -47.73 18.47 23.56
N THR A 2 -47.79 17.93 22.36
CA THR A 2 -46.85 16.94 21.82
C THR A 2 -45.72 17.67 21.10
N GLN A 3 -44.51 17.61 21.68
CA GLN A 3 -43.30 18.15 21.09
C GLN A 3 -42.90 17.27 19.88
N PRO A 4 -42.68 17.82 18.68
CA PRO A 4 -42.27 16.99 17.54
C PRO A 4 -40.80 16.59 17.70
N ALA A 5 -40.52 15.29 17.52
CA ALA A 5 -39.18 14.72 17.54
C ALA A 5 -38.32 15.35 16.43
N GLN A 6 -37.31 16.13 16.83
CA GLN A 6 -36.27 16.60 15.92
C GLN A 6 -35.45 15.39 15.44
N ARG A 7 -35.59 15.02 14.17
CA ARG A 7 -34.73 14.04 13.51
C ARG A 7 -33.33 14.64 13.38
N PRO A 8 -32.26 14.00 13.90
CA PRO A 8 -30.92 14.54 13.74
C PRO A 8 -30.54 14.59 12.26
N ALA A 9 -30.07 15.77 11.84
CA ALA A 9 -29.67 16.11 10.48
C ALA A 9 -28.76 15.04 9.87
N GLY A 10 -29.04 14.67 8.62
CA GLY A 10 -28.36 13.60 7.91
C GLY A 10 -26.84 13.78 7.91
N ARG A 11 -26.12 12.83 8.51
CA ARG A 11 -24.70 12.59 8.20
C ARG A 11 -24.61 12.39 6.69
N ARG A 12 -24.14 13.40 5.96
CA ARG A 12 -23.63 13.20 4.60
C ARG A 12 -22.59 12.11 4.70
N ARG A 13 -22.90 10.90 4.23
CA ARG A 13 -21.88 9.88 3.99
C ARG A 13 -20.99 10.45 2.91
N GLN A 14 -19.89 11.09 3.28
CA GLN A 14 -18.76 11.29 2.39
C GLN A 14 -18.23 9.89 2.08
N GLY A 15 -18.87 9.24 1.10
CA GLY A 15 -18.37 7.99 0.55
C GLY A 15 -17.07 8.30 -0.20
N LEU A 16 -16.08 7.45 -0.02
CA LEU A 16 -14.89 7.47 -0.87
C LEU A 16 -15.33 7.42 -2.33
N ARG A 17 -14.79 8.33 -3.15
CA ARG A 17 -15.03 8.29 -4.60
C ARG A 17 -14.42 7.00 -5.13
N ARG A 18 -15.25 6.12 -5.70
CA ARG A 18 -14.78 4.93 -6.42
C ARG A 18 -14.16 5.40 -7.74
N ASN A 19 -12.87 5.69 -7.70
CA ASN A 19 -12.13 6.16 -8.88
C ASN A 19 -11.16 5.11 -9.45
N ILE A 20 -11.01 3.96 -8.78
CA ILE A 20 -10.10 2.89 -9.18
C ILE A 20 -10.93 1.72 -9.69
N GLY A 21 -10.75 1.39 -10.98
CA GLY A 21 -11.38 0.24 -11.62
C GLY A 21 -10.70 -1.08 -11.24
N ILE A 22 -11.26 -2.20 -11.73
CA ILE A 22 -10.74 -3.56 -11.44
C ILE A 22 -9.27 -3.70 -11.85
N LEU A 23 -8.93 -3.24 -13.05
CA LEU A 23 -7.55 -3.27 -13.55
C LEU A 23 -6.61 -2.40 -12.72
N GLY A 24 -7.08 -1.23 -12.24
CA GLY A 24 -6.28 -0.37 -11.37
C GLY A 24 -6.01 -1.02 -10.02
N ASN A 25 -6.99 -1.68 -9.42
CA ASN A 25 -6.82 -2.43 -8.18
C ASN A 25 -5.86 -3.62 -8.36
N PHE A 26 -5.99 -4.36 -9.47
CA PHE A 26 -5.08 -5.47 -9.78
C PHE A 26 -3.65 -4.98 -9.99
N ALA A 27 -3.46 -3.92 -10.79
CA ALA A 27 -2.14 -3.36 -11.05
C ALA A 27 -1.46 -2.86 -9.76
N PHE A 28 -2.22 -2.22 -8.86
CA PHE A 28 -1.71 -1.78 -7.57
C PHE A 28 -1.25 -2.97 -6.71
N GLY A 29 -2.09 -4.00 -6.56
CA GLY A 29 -1.71 -5.20 -5.80
C GLY A 29 -0.55 -5.97 -6.42
N TYR A 30 -0.48 -6.04 -7.75
CA TYR A 30 0.63 -6.66 -8.45
C TYR A 30 1.94 -5.90 -8.23
N ALA A 31 1.93 -4.58 -8.35
CA ALA A 31 3.11 -3.74 -8.16
C ALA A 31 3.67 -3.86 -6.73
N ASP A 32 2.79 -3.87 -5.73
CA ASP A 32 3.14 -4.04 -4.31
C ASP A 32 3.90 -5.36 -4.05
N VAL A 33 3.42 -6.47 -4.62
CA VAL A 33 4.07 -7.78 -4.48
C VAL A 33 5.34 -7.90 -5.32
N ALA A 34 5.33 -7.37 -6.54
CA ALA A 34 6.44 -7.48 -7.47
C ALA A 34 7.69 -6.74 -6.98
N GLU A 35 7.52 -5.64 -6.24
CA GLU A 35 8.64 -4.86 -5.69
C GLU A 35 9.54 -5.71 -4.76
N GLY A 36 8.93 -6.57 -3.95
CA GLY A 36 9.63 -7.35 -2.93
C GLY A 36 10.76 -8.22 -3.49
N ILE A 37 10.65 -8.70 -4.73
CA ILE A 37 11.67 -9.57 -5.32
C ILE A 37 13.01 -8.86 -5.52
N TYR A 38 13.01 -7.55 -5.76
CA TYR A 38 14.21 -6.79 -6.09
C TYR A 38 15.21 -6.79 -4.92
N PHE A 39 14.76 -6.52 -3.69
CA PHE A 39 15.65 -6.50 -2.54
C PHE A 39 15.74 -7.84 -1.78
N THR A 40 14.79 -8.77 -1.93
CA THR A 40 14.83 -10.06 -1.21
C THR A 40 15.59 -11.16 -1.95
N LEU A 41 15.63 -11.15 -3.30
CA LEU A 41 16.25 -12.23 -4.07
C LEU A 41 17.71 -12.48 -3.68
N GLY A 42 18.52 -11.42 -3.64
CA GLY A 42 19.93 -11.51 -3.27
C GLY A 42 20.12 -12.05 -1.85
N LEU A 43 19.35 -11.53 -0.88
CA LEU A 43 19.43 -11.94 0.52
C LEU A 43 19.06 -13.42 0.69
N VAL A 44 17.95 -13.87 0.11
CA VAL A 44 17.51 -15.25 0.21
C VAL A 44 18.53 -16.20 -0.41
N VAL A 45 19.12 -15.85 -1.57
CA VAL A 45 20.16 -16.67 -2.21
C VAL A 45 21.43 -16.73 -1.34
N ILE A 46 21.84 -15.63 -0.70
CA ILE A 46 23.00 -15.61 0.20
C ILE A 46 22.80 -16.55 1.40
N TYR A 47 21.61 -16.55 2.00
CA TYR A 47 21.36 -17.36 3.22
C TYR A 47 20.92 -18.80 2.93
N ALA A 48 20.13 -19.03 1.89
CA ALA A 48 19.54 -20.34 1.58
C ALA A 48 20.25 -21.07 0.44
N GLY A 49 21.06 -20.38 -0.39
CA GLY A 49 21.76 -20.97 -1.52
C GLY A 49 20.82 -21.74 -2.46
N ALA A 50 21.13 -23.01 -2.72
CA ALA A 50 20.30 -23.90 -3.54
C ALA A 50 18.89 -24.13 -2.97
N ALA A 51 18.68 -23.90 -1.67
CA ALA A 51 17.36 -24.03 -1.04
C ALA A 51 16.47 -22.79 -1.19
N ALA A 52 16.95 -21.71 -1.84
CA ALA A 52 16.19 -20.48 -2.06
C ALA A 52 14.83 -20.74 -2.73
N THR A 53 14.77 -21.65 -3.71
CA THR A 53 13.52 -22.02 -4.38
C THR A 53 12.49 -22.59 -3.42
N TYR A 54 12.90 -23.45 -2.48
CA TYR A 54 11.99 -24.01 -1.48
C TYR A 54 11.52 -22.95 -0.48
N ALA A 55 12.41 -22.03 -0.09
CA ALA A 55 12.04 -20.90 0.76
C ALA A 55 10.97 -20.01 0.09
N TYR A 56 11.15 -19.66 -1.19
CA TYR A 56 10.16 -18.91 -1.96
C TYR A 56 8.86 -19.68 -2.16
N LEU A 57 8.91 -20.98 -2.39
CA LEU A 57 7.72 -21.81 -2.56
C LEU A 57 6.88 -21.82 -1.27
N PHE A 58 7.53 -21.97 -0.12
CA PHE A 58 6.87 -21.92 1.19
C PHE A 58 6.26 -20.53 1.45
N ALA A 59 7.04 -19.46 1.26
CA ALA A 59 6.58 -18.09 1.46
C ALA A 59 5.38 -17.75 0.55
N THR A 60 5.45 -18.11 -0.74
CA THR A 60 4.38 -17.87 -1.71
C THR A 60 3.12 -18.64 -1.35
N THR A 61 3.25 -19.88 -0.88
CA THR A 61 2.09 -20.69 -0.44
C THR A 61 1.37 -20.02 0.74
N ALA A 62 2.13 -19.58 1.76
CA ALA A 62 1.57 -18.86 2.90
C ALA A 62 0.91 -17.53 2.48
N TYR A 63 1.52 -16.83 1.52
CA TYR A 63 0.97 -15.59 0.96
C TYR A 63 -0.35 -15.83 0.22
N ILE A 64 -0.45 -16.87 -0.61
CA ILE A 64 -1.68 -17.22 -1.34
C ILE A 64 -2.83 -17.53 -0.36
N LEU A 65 -2.56 -18.31 0.69
CA LEU A 65 -3.57 -18.61 1.72
C LEU A 65 -4.06 -17.32 2.40
N THR A 66 -3.14 -16.42 2.73
CA THR A 66 -3.47 -15.10 3.30
C THR A 66 -4.31 -14.27 2.32
N ALA A 67 -3.92 -14.22 1.04
CA ALA A 67 -4.64 -13.48 0.00
C ALA A 67 -6.08 -14.01 -0.19
N LEU A 68 -6.28 -15.32 -0.12
CA LEU A 68 -7.61 -15.94 -0.19
C LEU A 68 -8.48 -15.54 1.01
N CYS A 69 -7.95 -15.56 2.23
CA CYS A 69 -8.67 -15.06 3.40
C CYS A 69 -9.05 -13.57 3.26
N TYR A 70 -8.13 -12.75 2.73
CA TYR A 70 -8.42 -11.34 2.46
C TYR A 70 -9.47 -11.15 1.36
N ALA A 71 -9.50 -12.01 0.34
CA ALA A 71 -10.51 -11.97 -0.72
C ALA A 71 -11.92 -12.29 -0.19
N GLU A 72 -12.03 -13.27 0.70
CA GLU A 72 -13.28 -13.62 1.39
C GLU A 72 -13.76 -12.47 2.30
N LEU A 73 -12.84 -11.88 3.06
CA LEU A 73 -13.15 -10.75 3.96
C LEU A 73 -13.52 -9.48 3.17
N ALA A 74 -12.83 -9.19 2.07
CA ALA A 74 -13.08 -8.02 1.24
C ALA A 74 -14.42 -8.10 0.49
N SER A 75 -14.83 -9.31 0.06
CA SER A 75 -16.15 -9.54 -0.54
C SER A 75 -17.28 -9.53 0.49
N SER A 76 -17.00 -9.93 1.74
CA SER A 76 -17.99 -9.88 2.83
C SER A 76 -18.16 -8.48 3.42
N TYR A 77 -17.09 -7.70 3.52
CA TYR A 77 -17.06 -6.44 4.25
C TYR A 77 -16.66 -5.25 3.35
N HIS A 78 -17.66 -4.60 2.78
CA HIS A 78 -17.53 -3.43 1.89
C HIS A 78 -17.22 -2.10 2.60
N GLN A 79 -16.32 -2.12 3.59
CA GLN A 79 -15.88 -0.92 4.30
C GLN A 79 -14.40 -0.65 4.03
N ALA A 80 -14.05 0.61 3.80
CA ALA A 80 -12.66 1.01 3.69
C ALA A 80 -11.97 0.90 5.06
N GLY A 81 -10.81 0.24 5.10
CA GLY A 81 -10.00 0.11 6.30
C GLY A 81 -9.27 -1.23 6.49
N GLY A 82 -9.39 -2.17 5.55
CA GLY A 82 -8.52 -3.37 5.48
C GLY A 82 -8.46 -4.18 6.78
N ALA A 83 -7.24 -4.60 7.16
CA ALA A 83 -7.00 -5.48 8.31
C ALA A 83 -7.56 -4.91 9.63
N PHE A 84 -7.53 -3.60 9.83
CA PHE A 84 -8.09 -2.96 11.02
C PHE A 84 -9.59 -3.25 11.16
N VAL A 85 -10.35 -3.13 10.07
CA VAL A 85 -11.80 -3.36 10.07
C VAL A 85 -12.09 -4.83 10.37
N TYR A 86 -11.32 -5.75 9.79
CA TYR A 86 -11.47 -7.19 9.99
C TYR A 86 -11.15 -7.57 11.45
N ALA A 87 -10.01 -7.10 11.96
CA ALA A 87 -9.60 -7.32 13.35
C ALA A 87 -10.61 -6.76 14.35
N ARG A 88 -11.16 -5.56 14.08
CA ARG A 88 -12.16 -4.94 14.94
C ARG A 88 -13.47 -5.73 15.02
N ARG A 89 -13.87 -6.35 13.91
CA ARG A 89 -15.08 -7.18 13.86
C ARG A 89 -14.89 -8.53 14.53
N ALA A 90 -13.74 -9.18 14.31
CA ALA A 90 -13.46 -10.50 14.85
C ALA A 90 -13.09 -10.46 16.35
N PHE A 91 -12.32 -9.46 16.78
CA PHE A 91 -11.62 -9.48 18.06
C PHE A 91 -11.85 -8.24 18.94
N GLY A 92 -12.63 -7.27 18.46
CA GLY A 92 -12.94 -6.05 19.21
C GLY A 92 -11.86 -4.97 19.16
N ARG A 93 -11.98 -3.98 20.06
CA ARG A 93 -11.22 -2.71 19.99
C ARG A 93 -9.72 -2.89 20.20
N ASN A 94 -9.30 -3.70 21.18
CA ASN A 94 -7.90 -3.77 21.60
C ASN A 94 -7.01 -4.40 20.53
N ILE A 95 -7.46 -5.53 19.95
CA ILE A 95 -6.73 -6.21 18.88
C ILE A 95 -6.75 -5.38 17.59
N ALA A 96 -7.84 -4.67 17.31
CA ALA A 96 -7.88 -3.73 16.19
C ALA A 96 -6.87 -2.58 16.35
N PHE A 97 -6.73 -2.03 17.55
CA PHE A 97 -5.74 -1.00 17.83
C PHE A 97 -4.31 -1.51 17.59
N LEU A 98 -4.01 -2.72 18.07
CA LEU A 98 -2.71 -3.34 17.82
C LEU A 98 -2.47 -3.60 16.33
N ALA A 99 -3.47 -4.11 15.61
CA ALA A 99 -3.39 -4.33 14.17
C ALA A 99 -3.16 -3.03 13.38
N ALA A 100 -3.81 -1.93 13.79
CA ALA A 100 -3.58 -0.62 13.17
C ALA A 100 -2.15 -0.11 13.41
N TRP A 101 -1.61 -0.31 14.61
CA TRP A 101 -0.22 0.04 14.91
C TRP A 101 0.78 -0.83 14.13
N ALA A 102 0.52 -2.13 14.04
CA ALA A 102 1.34 -3.04 13.24
C ALA A 102 1.35 -2.62 11.76
N LEU A 103 0.18 -2.29 11.19
CA LEU A 103 0.08 -1.77 9.82
C LEU A 103 0.82 -0.44 9.64
N LEU A 104 0.73 0.47 10.61
CA LEU A 104 1.44 1.76 10.52
C LEU A 104 2.95 1.53 10.50
N LEU A 105 3.46 0.68 11.39
CA LEU A 105 4.89 0.35 11.43
C LEU A 105 5.34 -0.38 10.17
N ASP A 106 4.53 -1.31 9.66
CA ASP A 106 4.77 -1.99 8.39
C ASP A 106 4.94 -0.99 7.23
N TYR A 107 4.01 -0.04 7.08
CA TYR A 107 4.13 0.99 6.04
C TYR A 107 5.39 1.86 6.18
N VAL A 108 5.79 2.20 7.41
CA VAL A 108 7.01 2.98 7.66
C VAL A 108 8.25 2.18 7.26
N VAL A 109 8.32 0.91 7.66
CA VAL A 109 9.45 0.02 7.36
C VAL A 109 9.52 -0.25 5.86
N THR A 110 8.40 -0.59 5.23
CA THR A 110 8.32 -0.83 3.78
C THR A 110 8.77 0.41 3.02
N THR A 111 8.24 1.59 3.32
CA THR A 111 8.67 2.84 2.66
C THR A 111 10.18 3.08 2.81
N ALA A 112 10.74 2.80 3.99
CA ALA A 112 12.18 2.96 4.23
C ALA A 112 13.03 1.97 3.42
N ILE A 113 12.64 0.68 3.42
CA ILE A 113 13.35 -0.38 2.68
C ILE A 113 13.25 -0.13 1.16
N SER A 114 12.06 0.19 0.65
CA SER A 114 11.81 0.52 -0.76
C SER A 114 12.67 1.68 -1.24
N SER A 115 12.70 2.77 -0.47
CA SER A 115 13.52 3.94 -0.80
C SER A 115 15.02 3.60 -0.76
N LEU A 116 15.46 2.87 0.27
CA LEU A 116 16.86 2.45 0.39
C LEU A 116 17.28 1.56 -0.77
N ALA A 117 16.43 0.61 -1.16
CA ALA A 117 16.67 -0.26 -2.31
C ALA A 117 16.79 0.56 -3.60
N ALA A 118 15.86 1.50 -3.83
CA ALA A 118 15.89 2.38 -5.00
C ALA A 118 17.19 3.19 -5.09
N ILE A 119 17.62 3.82 -3.99
CA ILE A 119 18.90 4.55 -3.93
C ILE A 119 20.09 3.59 -4.09
N GLY A 120 20.03 2.40 -3.51
CA GLY A 120 21.06 1.37 -3.67
C GLY A 120 21.26 0.95 -5.13
N TYR A 121 20.17 0.78 -5.88
CA TYR A 121 20.24 0.52 -7.32
C TYR A 121 20.81 1.72 -8.11
N LEU A 122 20.45 2.95 -7.74
CA LEU A 122 21.07 4.14 -8.34
C LEU A 122 22.57 4.24 -8.04
N GLY A 123 23.03 3.68 -6.91
CA GLY A 123 24.44 3.56 -6.56
C GLY A 123 25.28 2.77 -7.57
N TYR A 124 24.66 1.93 -8.40
CA TYR A 124 25.33 1.27 -9.53
C TYR A 124 25.76 2.27 -10.61
N PHE A 125 24.92 3.26 -10.91
CA PHE A 125 25.19 4.30 -11.92
C PHE A 125 25.96 5.49 -11.34
N PHE A 126 25.72 5.81 -10.06
CA PHE A 126 26.35 6.92 -9.34
C PHE A 126 27.07 6.38 -8.09
N PRO A 127 28.32 5.90 -8.22
CA PRO A 127 29.05 5.26 -7.14
C PRO A 127 29.21 6.12 -5.88
N GLN A 128 29.12 7.45 -6.01
CA GLN A 128 29.15 8.40 -4.90
C GLN A 128 28.01 8.15 -3.89
N LEU A 129 26.86 7.63 -4.34
CA LEU A 129 25.72 7.32 -3.48
C LEU A 129 25.99 6.13 -2.55
N ASN A 130 27.01 5.30 -2.80
CA ASN A 130 27.33 4.14 -1.96
C ASN A 130 28.05 4.52 -0.66
N ALA A 131 28.45 5.79 -0.49
CA ALA A 131 29.06 6.23 0.77
C ALA A 131 28.00 6.17 1.91
N PRO A 132 28.33 5.62 3.10
CA PRO A 132 27.34 5.38 4.17
C PRO A 132 26.54 6.62 4.61
N LEU A 133 27.16 7.81 4.57
CA LEU A 133 26.46 9.05 4.90
C LEU A 133 25.55 9.52 3.75
N LEU A 134 25.99 9.33 2.51
CA LEU A 134 25.25 9.79 1.33
C LEU A 134 24.07 8.87 1.01
N ILE A 135 24.18 7.56 1.20
CA ILE A 135 23.06 6.63 0.98
C ILE A 135 21.90 6.93 1.94
N GLY A 136 22.20 7.18 3.22
CA GLY A 136 21.19 7.55 4.22
C GLY A 136 20.55 8.90 3.92
N GLY A 137 21.36 9.91 3.59
CA GLY A 137 20.86 11.24 3.22
C GLY A 137 19.99 11.21 1.95
N ALA A 138 20.42 10.51 0.90
CA ALA A 138 19.67 10.35 -0.35
C ALA A 138 18.37 9.57 -0.15
N THR A 139 18.37 8.55 0.70
CA THR A 139 17.17 7.77 1.04
C THR A 139 16.14 8.64 1.76
N ALA A 140 16.57 9.43 2.75
CA ALA A 140 15.70 10.37 3.45
C ALA A 140 15.16 11.46 2.51
N ALA A 141 16.01 12.00 1.63
CA ALA A 141 15.60 12.98 0.63
C ALA A 141 14.56 12.41 -0.35
N ALA A 142 14.73 11.17 -0.82
CA ALA A 142 13.77 10.49 -1.69
C ALA A 142 12.42 10.28 -1.00
N ILE A 143 12.41 9.87 0.28
CA ILE A 143 11.17 9.75 1.06
C ILE A 143 10.48 11.10 1.20
N LEU A 144 11.22 12.16 1.57
CA LEU A 144 10.66 13.51 1.71
C LEU A 144 10.12 14.04 0.38
N PHE A 145 10.80 13.76 -0.73
CA PHE A 145 10.35 14.11 -2.07
C PHE A 145 9.04 13.40 -2.43
N LEU A 146 8.98 12.07 -2.27
CA LEU A 146 7.78 11.27 -2.53
C LEU A 146 6.63 11.67 -1.60
N MET A 147 6.91 11.96 -0.33
CA MET A 147 5.93 12.46 0.63
C MET A 147 5.38 13.83 0.19
N SER A 148 6.25 14.72 -0.28
CA SER A 148 5.84 16.03 -0.81
C SER A 148 4.95 15.87 -2.04
N LEU A 149 5.32 14.99 -2.98
CA LEU A 149 4.49 14.65 -4.14
C LEU A 149 3.15 14.05 -3.71
N ASN A 150 3.13 13.20 -2.69
CA ASN A 150 1.89 12.61 -2.17
C ASN A 150 0.96 13.69 -1.59
N ILE A 151 1.50 14.64 -0.82
CA ILE A 151 0.74 15.75 -0.24
C ILE A 151 0.21 16.70 -1.32
N LEU A 152 1.03 17.03 -2.32
CA LEU A 152 0.65 17.90 -3.44
C LEU A 152 -0.33 17.22 -4.41
N GLY A 153 -0.25 15.89 -4.53
CA GLY A 153 -0.81 15.12 -5.65
C GLY A 153 -2.16 14.44 -5.43
N ILE A 154 -2.81 14.51 -4.26
CA ILE A 154 -4.12 13.85 -4.07
C ILE A 154 -5.26 14.65 -4.72
N GLY A 155 -5.11 15.96 -4.89
CA GLY A 155 -6.13 16.83 -5.51
C GLY A 155 -6.08 16.87 -7.05
N GLU A 156 -4.88 16.94 -7.63
CA GLU A 156 -4.68 17.05 -9.08
C GLU A 156 -4.79 15.70 -9.79
N SER A 157 -4.42 14.58 -9.14
CA SER A 157 -4.59 13.23 -9.70
C SER A 157 -6.06 12.89 -9.99
N ALA A 158 -7.00 13.42 -9.20
CA ALA A 158 -8.43 13.24 -9.45
C ALA A 158 -8.92 14.01 -10.70
N LYS A 159 -8.35 15.19 -10.98
CA LYS A 159 -8.67 15.99 -12.17
C LYS A 159 -8.05 15.38 -13.43
N PHE A 160 -6.83 14.85 -13.33
CA PHE A 160 -6.16 14.18 -14.44
C PHE A 160 -6.86 12.86 -14.82
N SER A 161 -7.29 12.06 -13.83
CA SER A 161 -8.16 10.90 -14.10
C SER A 161 -9.48 11.30 -14.76
N TYR A 162 -10.11 12.39 -14.33
CA TYR A 162 -11.35 12.88 -14.95
C TYR A 162 -11.13 13.34 -16.40
N PHE A 163 -10.02 14.02 -16.66
CA PHE A 163 -9.60 14.43 -18.01
C PHE A 163 -9.36 13.22 -18.93
N LEU A 164 -8.63 12.20 -18.46
CA LEU A 164 -8.38 10.96 -19.21
C LEU A 164 -9.65 10.20 -19.56
N VAL A 165 -10.63 10.20 -18.65
CA VAL A 165 -11.94 9.56 -18.89
C VAL A 165 -12.75 10.34 -19.93
N LEU A 166 -12.79 11.67 -19.86
CA LEU A 166 -13.46 12.50 -20.87
C LEU A 166 -12.80 12.37 -22.25
N PHE A 167 -11.48 12.30 -22.31
CA PHE A 167 -10.75 12.10 -23.56
C PHE A 167 -11.05 10.73 -24.18
N ASN A 168 -11.11 9.66 -23.38
CA ASN A 168 -11.51 8.34 -23.86
C ASN A 168 -12.95 8.31 -24.37
N LEU A 169 -13.87 9.04 -23.72
CA LEU A 169 -15.28 9.08 -24.12
C LEU A 169 -15.52 9.92 -25.38
N ALA A 170 -14.71 10.95 -25.62
CA ALA A 170 -14.81 11.81 -26.81
C ALA A 170 -14.12 11.20 -28.05
N GLY A 171 -13.29 10.17 -27.84
CA GLY A 171 -12.63 9.41 -28.90
C GLY A 171 -13.38 8.15 -29.36
N MET A 172 -14.56 7.87 -28.81
CA MET A 172 -15.53 6.86 -29.26
C MET A 172 -16.76 7.56 -29.85
#